data_AF-A0A0Q9N4C7-F1
#
_entry.id   AF-A0A0Q9N4C7-F1
#
_cell.length_a   1.000
_cell.length_b   1.000
_cell.length_c   1.000
_cell.angle_alpha   90.00
_cell.angle_beta   90.00
_cell.angle_gamma   90.00
#
_symmetry.space_group_name_H-M   'P 1'
#
loop_
_entity.id
_entity.type
_entity.pdbx_description
1 polymer ?
#
loop_
_entity_poly.entity_id
_entity_poly.type
_entity_poly.pdbx_seq_one_letter_code
_entity_poly.pdbx_strand_id
1 'polypeptide(L)'
;MDTAADQELIAAVKGALRELANPERATGAQAYMRSTIPSLGVRVPDVRRIAARAAADFPPASAGQLRATVLELWRTSTFREERYAAIDLTGHRLVARDLDMLPVYEEIIRTGAWWDFADGVSGRICGLLQAHRAPVSATLRLWSHDPDRWIRRASITSQLRAKKDTDTALLAAVIEPNLADREFFIRKAIGWALREYGKTAPKWVEAFVARQGPAMSALSRREALRGIAAVPAPQ
;
A
#
# COMPACT_ATOMS: atom_id res chain seq x y z
N MET A 1 9.16 -21.79 18.72
CA MET A 1 9.17 -22.10 17.28
C MET A 1 10.11 -21.12 16.63
N ASP A 2 10.98 -21.61 15.75
CA ASP A 2 12.04 -20.80 15.17
C ASP A 2 11.47 -19.57 14.44
N THR A 3 11.88 -18.38 14.91
CA THR A 3 11.52 -17.09 14.34
C THR A 3 12.66 -16.51 13.50
N ALA A 4 13.73 -17.28 13.25
CA ALA A 4 14.82 -16.84 12.39
C ALA A 4 14.35 -16.68 10.95
N ALA A 5 14.88 -15.68 10.25
CA ALA A 5 14.59 -15.48 8.84
C ALA A 5 15.14 -16.63 7.98
N ASP A 6 14.35 -17.07 7.00
CA ASP A 6 14.73 -18.08 6.02
C ASP A 6 15.71 -17.50 4.99
N GLN A 7 16.99 -17.82 5.15
CA GLN A 7 18.06 -17.31 4.29
C GLN A 7 18.04 -17.92 2.88
N GLU A 8 17.54 -19.15 2.74
CA GLU A 8 17.46 -19.81 1.43
C GLU A 8 16.39 -19.16 0.58
N LEU A 9 15.22 -18.86 1.17
CA LEU A 9 14.16 -18.10 0.49
C LEU A 9 14.65 -16.71 0.07
N ILE A 10 15.37 -16.00 0.94
CA ILE A 10 15.93 -14.67 0.64
C ILE A 10 16.92 -14.75 -0.52
N ALA A 11 17.84 -15.72 -0.47
CA ALA A 11 18.83 -15.93 -1.51
C ALA A 11 18.18 -16.28 -2.85
N ALA A 12 17.16 -17.14 -2.86
CA ALA A 12 16.41 -17.52 -4.04
C ALA A 12 15.72 -16.33 -4.70
N VAL A 13 15.05 -15.47 -3.92
CA VAL A 13 14.43 -14.24 -4.43
C VAL A 13 15.48 -13.31 -5.04
N LYS A 14 16.56 -13.03 -4.30
CA LYS A 14 17.63 -12.12 -4.76
C LYS A 14 18.33 -12.65 -6.00
N GLY A 15 18.61 -13.95 -6.07
CA GLY A 15 19.21 -14.61 -7.23
C GLY A 15 18.35 -14.47 -8.48
N ALA A 16 17.08 -14.88 -8.39
CA ALA A 16 16.15 -14.80 -9.52
C ALA A 16 15.90 -13.36 -10.00
N LEU A 17 15.89 -12.38 -9.10
CA LEU A 17 15.79 -10.97 -9.50
C LEU A 17 17.02 -10.50 -10.29
N ARG A 18 18.22 -10.95 -9.92
CA ARG A 18 19.45 -10.62 -10.65
C ARG A 18 19.52 -11.27 -12.02
N GLU A 19 19.04 -12.50 -12.15
CA GLU A 19 18.96 -13.21 -13.44
C GLU A 19 18.04 -12.48 -14.44
N LEU A 20 16.97 -11.84 -13.95
CA LEU A 20 16.04 -11.06 -14.79
C LEU A 20 16.39 -9.58 -14.88
N ALA A 21 17.55 -9.15 -14.37
CA ALA A 21 17.94 -7.75 -14.38
C ALA A 21 18.06 -7.20 -15.82
N ASN A 22 17.61 -5.97 -16.01
CA ASN A 22 17.70 -5.26 -17.27
C ASN A 22 18.22 -3.82 -17.01
N PRO A 23 19.50 -3.54 -17.28
CA PRO A 23 20.14 -2.25 -16.99
C PRO A 23 19.51 -1.04 -17.69
N GLU A 24 19.03 -1.21 -18.92
CA GLU A 24 18.38 -0.14 -19.68
C GLU A 24 17.08 0.29 -18.99
N ARG A 25 16.26 -0.69 -18.61
CA ARG A 25 15.02 -0.45 -17.85
C ARG A 25 15.31 0.06 -16.45
N ALA A 26 16.36 -0.43 -15.79
CA ALA A 26 16.76 -0.03 -14.45
C ALA A 26 17.00 1.49 -14.36
N THR A 27 17.73 2.05 -15.33
CA THR A 27 18.02 3.48 -15.39
C THR A 27 16.74 4.32 -15.44
N GLY A 28 15.81 3.95 -16.31
CA GLY A 28 14.52 4.64 -16.42
C GLY A 28 13.64 4.49 -15.16
N ALA A 29 13.60 3.29 -14.57
CA ALA A 29 12.85 3.02 -13.35
C ALA A 29 13.37 3.83 -12.15
N GLN A 30 14.70 3.89 -11.98
CA GLN A 30 15.34 4.64 -10.91
C GLN A 30 15.10 6.15 -11.05
N ALA A 31 15.24 6.69 -12.26
CA ALA A 31 14.99 8.10 -12.55
C ALA A 31 13.52 8.49 -12.29
N TYR A 32 12.57 7.67 -12.75
CA TYR A 32 11.14 7.88 -12.50
C TYR A 32 10.83 7.95 -11.00
N MET A 33 11.43 7.05 -10.22
CA MET A 33 11.23 7.00 -8.78
C MET A 33 12.05 8.02 -7.99
N ARG A 34 12.95 8.77 -8.64
CA ARG A 34 13.92 9.68 -7.99
C ARG A 34 14.63 8.99 -6.82
N SER A 35 15.01 7.73 -7.06
CA SER A 35 15.41 6.79 -6.02
C SER A 35 16.92 6.82 -5.77
N THR A 36 17.31 6.88 -4.50
CA THR A 36 18.70 6.59 -4.07
C THR A 36 18.99 5.10 -4.06
N ILE A 37 17.96 4.26 -3.90
CA ILE A 37 18.05 2.80 -4.02
C ILE A 37 18.11 2.45 -5.52
N PRO A 38 19.11 1.69 -5.99
CA PRO A 38 19.19 1.26 -7.38
C PRO A 38 18.03 0.34 -7.76
N SER A 39 17.75 0.27 -9.05
CA SER A 39 16.76 -0.67 -9.61
C SER A 39 17.46 -1.75 -10.42
N LEU A 40 16.88 -2.95 -10.48
CA LEU A 40 17.30 -4.04 -11.36
C LEU A 40 16.60 -3.98 -12.72
N GLY A 41 15.53 -3.19 -12.86
CA GLY A 41 14.75 -3.09 -14.10
C GLY A 41 13.73 -4.22 -14.27
N VAL A 42 13.53 -5.07 -13.26
CA VAL A 42 12.57 -6.18 -13.28
C VAL A 42 11.14 -5.64 -13.20
N ARG A 43 10.23 -6.17 -14.02
CA ARG A 43 8.82 -5.72 -14.00
C ARG A 43 8.11 -6.24 -12.75
N VAL A 44 7.21 -5.44 -12.19
CA VAL A 44 6.42 -5.82 -10.99
C VAL A 44 5.70 -7.17 -11.12
N PRO A 45 5.05 -7.53 -12.26
CA PRO A 45 4.47 -8.88 -12.41
C PRO A 45 5.50 -10.01 -12.34
N ASP A 46 6.72 -9.77 -12.83
CA ASP A 46 7.83 -10.74 -12.74
C ASP A 46 8.34 -10.86 -11.31
N VAL A 47 8.50 -9.74 -10.59
CA VAL A 47 8.84 -9.74 -9.15
C VAL A 47 7.83 -10.56 -8.34
N ARG A 48 6.53 -10.35 -8.57
CA ARG A 48 5.47 -11.10 -7.88
C ARG A 48 5.55 -12.60 -8.17
N ARG A 49 5.79 -12.98 -9.42
CA ARG A 49 5.97 -14.37 -9.82
C ARG A 49 7.20 -14.99 -9.15
N ILE A 50 8.31 -14.25 -9.07
CA ILE A 50 9.54 -14.69 -8.40
C ILE A 50 9.28 -14.93 -6.91
N ALA A 51 8.68 -13.97 -6.21
CA ALA A 51 8.37 -14.11 -4.78
C ALA A 51 7.45 -15.30 -4.50
N ALA A 52 6.40 -15.49 -5.32
CA ALA A 52 5.48 -16.62 -5.18
C ALA A 52 6.17 -17.97 -5.46
N ARG A 53 7.04 -18.03 -6.48
CA ARG A 53 7.81 -19.24 -6.82
C ARG A 53 8.79 -19.59 -5.70
N ALA A 54 9.56 -18.62 -5.21
CA ALA A 54 10.50 -18.82 -4.10
C ALA A 54 9.80 -19.32 -2.83
N ALA A 55 8.64 -18.77 -2.48
CA ALA A 55 7.86 -19.25 -1.33
C ALA A 55 7.22 -20.64 -1.55
N ALA A 56 7.11 -21.12 -2.79
CA ALA A 56 6.66 -22.48 -3.09
C ALA A 56 7.82 -23.49 -3.05
N ASP A 57 8.99 -23.09 -3.55
CA ASP A 57 10.21 -23.91 -3.55
C ASP A 57 10.82 -23.99 -2.13
N PHE A 58 10.68 -22.92 -1.34
CA PHE A 58 11.09 -22.80 0.07
C PHE A 58 9.88 -22.43 0.95
N PRO A 59 8.98 -23.39 1.25
CA PRO A 59 7.76 -23.10 2.00
C PRO A 59 8.07 -22.68 3.45
N PRO A 60 7.62 -21.50 3.91
CA PRO A 60 7.85 -21.07 5.28
C PRO A 60 7.22 -22.01 6.30
N ALA A 61 7.96 -22.37 7.34
CA ALA A 61 7.52 -23.31 8.39
C ALA A 61 6.46 -22.70 9.32
N SER A 62 6.42 -21.37 9.46
CA SER A 62 5.44 -20.67 10.29
C SER A 62 5.18 -19.24 9.83
N ALA A 63 4.09 -18.64 10.33
CA ALA A 63 3.81 -17.22 10.13
C ALA A 63 4.92 -16.32 10.74
N GLY A 64 5.48 -16.72 11.88
CA GLY A 64 6.57 -16.00 12.55
C GLY A 64 7.87 -16.00 11.73
N GLN A 65 8.26 -17.16 11.21
CA GLN A 65 9.40 -17.27 10.29
C GLN A 65 9.18 -16.39 9.06
N LEU A 66 8.02 -16.46 8.42
CA LEU A 66 7.73 -15.65 7.24
C LEU A 66 7.79 -14.14 7.52
N ARG A 67 7.29 -13.69 8.68
CA ARG A 67 7.44 -12.28 9.12
C ARG A 67 8.91 -11.87 9.21
N ALA A 68 9.72 -12.71 9.86
CA ALA A 68 11.15 -12.47 9.98
C ALA A 68 11.84 -12.43 8.61
N THR A 69 11.51 -13.37 7.72
CA THR A 69 12.03 -13.41 6.34
C THR A 69 11.67 -12.15 5.54
N VAL A 70 10.42 -11.67 5.64
CA VAL A 70 9.98 -10.44 4.98
C VAL A 70 10.77 -9.23 5.48
N LEU A 71 10.90 -9.08 6.80
CA LEU A 71 11.63 -7.97 7.41
C LEU A 71 13.13 -8.01 7.07
N GLU A 72 13.73 -9.20 7.12
CA GLU A 72 15.14 -9.38 6.77
C GLU A 72 15.40 -9.05 5.30
N LEU A 73 14.56 -9.55 4.38
CA LEU A 73 14.65 -9.21 2.96
C LEU A 73 14.51 -7.69 2.75
N TRP A 74 13.55 -7.07 3.41
CA TRP A 74 13.29 -5.63 3.32
C TRP A 74 14.48 -4.78 3.81
N ARG A 75 15.00 -5.10 5.00
CA ARG A 75 16.09 -4.37 5.66
C ARG A 75 17.42 -4.54 4.95
N THR A 76 17.70 -5.73 4.42
CA THR A 76 18.93 -6.06 3.69
C THR A 76 18.81 -5.86 2.18
N SER A 77 17.72 -5.24 1.71
CA SER A 77 17.54 -4.97 0.28
C SER A 77 18.55 -3.97 -0.22
N THR A 78 19.26 -4.31 -1.29
CA THR A 78 20.14 -3.38 -2.02
C THR A 78 19.44 -2.80 -3.24
N PHE A 79 18.43 -3.47 -3.77
CA PHE A 79 17.66 -3.02 -4.93
C PHE A 79 16.19 -2.81 -4.60
N ARG A 80 15.54 -1.89 -5.32
CA ARG A 80 14.13 -1.54 -5.09
C ARG A 80 13.19 -2.73 -5.30
N GLU A 81 13.47 -3.59 -6.27
CA GLU A 81 12.68 -4.77 -6.58
C GLU A 81 12.76 -5.86 -5.50
N GLU A 82 13.84 -5.90 -4.71
CA GLU A 82 13.94 -6.81 -3.54
C GLU A 82 12.92 -6.40 -2.45
N ARG A 83 12.73 -5.10 -2.25
CA ARG A 83 11.68 -4.56 -1.36
C ARG A 83 10.27 -4.86 -1.87
N TYR A 84 10.04 -4.82 -3.18
CA TYR A 84 8.76 -5.25 -3.75
C TYR A 84 8.53 -6.74 -3.53
N ALA A 85 9.56 -7.58 -3.67
CA ALA A 85 9.44 -9.01 -3.39
C ALA A 85 9.11 -9.28 -1.92
N ALA A 86 9.72 -8.55 -0.98
CA ALA A 86 9.36 -8.60 0.44
C ALA A 86 7.86 -8.30 0.67
N ILE A 87 7.33 -7.25 0.03
CA ILE A 87 5.89 -6.93 0.08
C ILE A 87 5.04 -8.05 -0.54
N ASP A 88 5.44 -8.61 -1.69
CA ASP A 88 4.68 -9.66 -2.36
C ASP A 88 4.63 -10.96 -1.55
N LEU A 89 5.70 -11.31 -0.80
CA LEU A 89 5.72 -12.45 0.14
C LEU A 89 4.64 -12.34 1.23
N THR A 90 4.25 -11.12 1.63
CA THR A 90 3.17 -10.90 2.61
C THR A 90 1.78 -11.30 2.10
N GLY A 91 1.66 -11.64 0.80
CA GLY A 91 0.46 -12.22 0.23
C GLY A 91 0.27 -13.70 0.54
N HIS A 92 1.25 -14.36 1.16
CA HIS A 92 1.19 -15.78 1.49
C HIS A 92 0.08 -16.09 2.50
N ARG A 93 -0.57 -17.25 2.34
CA ARG A 93 -1.74 -17.66 3.13
C ARG A 93 -1.50 -17.67 4.65
N LEU A 94 -0.27 -17.93 5.08
CA LEU A 94 0.10 -17.97 6.50
C LEU A 94 -0.06 -16.61 7.20
N VAL A 95 0.10 -15.50 6.47
CA VAL A 95 0.14 -14.15 7.04
C VAL A 95 -0.90 -13.20 6.45
N ALA A 96 -1.60 -13.59 5.37
CA ALA A 96 -2.53 -12.72 4.65
C ALA A 96 -3.71 -12.17 5.51
N ARG A 97 -4.04 -12.83 6.62
CA ARG A 97 -5.05 -12.40 7.60
C ARG A 97 -4.49 -12.30 9.03
N ASP A 98 -3.18 -12.31 9.17
CA ASP A 98 -2.52 -12.28 10.47
C ASP A 98 -2.40 -10.84 10.97
N LEU A 99 -3.00 -10.53 12.12
CA LEU A 99 -2.97 -9.19 12.69
C LEU A 99 -1.54 -8.74 13.05
N ASP A 100 -0.64 -9.69 13.32
CA ASP A 100 0.78 -9.43 13.60
C ASP A 100 1.54 -8.88 12.38
N MET A 101 0.92 -8.85 11.19
CA MET A 101 1.48 -8.16 10.03
C MET A 101 1.34 -6.64 10.09
N LEU A 102 0.48 -6.10 10.96
CA LEU A 102 0.24 -4.65 11.02
C LEU A 102 1.51 -3.86 11.40
N PRO A 103 2.31 -4.28 12.42
CA PRO A 103 3.61 -3.67 12.69
C PRO A 103 4.63 -3.85 11.55
N VAL A 104 4.58 -4.96 10.81
CA VAL A 104 5.45 -5.19 9.65
C VAL A 104 5.12 -4.20 8.52
N TYR A 105 3.83 -3.97 8.25
CA TYR A 105 3.42 -2.96 7.27
C TYR A 105 3.77 -1.54 7.72
N GLU A 106 3.65 -1.24 9.00
CA GLU A 106 4.09 0.05 9.54
C GLU A 106 5.59 0.30 9.27
N GLU A 107 6.45 -0.68 9.57
CA GLU A 107 7.88 -0.57 9.33
C GLU A 107 8.18 -0.37 7.83
N ILE A 108 7.53 -1.14 6.96
CA ILE A 108 7.64 -1.01 5.49
C ILE A 108 7.27 0.40 5.04
N ILE A 109 6.18 0.97 5.57
CA ILE A 109 5.72 2.31 5.21
C ILE A 109 6.74 3.36 5.67
N ARG A 110 7.15 3.33 6.94
CA ARG A 110 8.05 4.34 7.54
C ARG A 110 9.44 4.31 6.92
N THR A 111 10.02 3.13 6.77
CA THR A 111 11.40 2.95 6.25
C THR A 111 11.48 2.91 4.73
N GLY A 112 10.33 2.72 4.06
CA GLY A 112 10.18 2.85 2.62
C GLY A 112 10.06 4.30 2.18
N ALA A 113 9.29 5.09 2.93
CA ALA A 113 9.10 6.53 2.75
C ALA A 113 8.85 6.98 1.29
N TRP A 114 8.12 6.17 0.52
CA TRP A 114 7.71 6.49 -0.84
C TRP A 114 6.35 5.87 -1.18
N TRP A 115 5.68 6.42 -2.20
CA TRP A 115 4.29 6.10 -2.50
C TRP A 115 4.09 4.65 -2.93
N ASP A 116 5.03 4.05 -3.64
CA ASP A 116 4.96 2.69 -4.16
C ASP A 116 5.01 1.65 -3.03
N PHE A 117 5.80 1.90 -1.98
CA PHE A 117 5.85 1.03 -0.81
C PHE A 117 4.60 1.17 0.06
N ALA A 118 4.16 2.40 0.32
CA ALA A 118 2.94 2.66 1.07
C ALA A 118 1.69 2.07 0.36
N ASP A 119 1.61 2.26 -0.96
CA ASP A 119 0.52 1.74 -1.79
C ASP A 119 0.63 0.23 -2.02
N GLY A 120 1.86 -0.30 -2.01
CA GLY A 120 2.15 -1.73 -2.16
C GLY A 120 1.52 -2.58 -1.07
N VAL A 121 1.42 -2.04 0.16
CA VAL A 121 0.79 -2.73 1.30
C VAL A 121 -0.70 -2.39 1.47
N SER A 122 -1.25 -1.37 0.80
CA SER A 122 -2.66 -0.95 0.98
C SER A 122 -3.67 -2.08 0.76
N GLY A 123 -3.43 -2.95 -0.22
CA GLY A 123 -4.29 -4.12 -0.45
C GLY A 123 -4.25 -5.15 0.68
N ARG A 124 -3.11 -5.26 1.38
CA ARG A 124 -2.93 -6.16 2.52
C ARG A 124 -3.58 -5.59 3.77
N ILE A 125 -3.40 -4.30 4.02
CA ILE A 125 -4.08 -3.56 5.09
C ILE A 125 -5.60 -3.66 4.90
N CYS A 126 -6.10 -3.52 3.67
CA CYS A 126 -7.51 -3.75 3.36
C CYS A 126 -7.96 -5.16 3.78
N GLY A 127 -7.15 -6.20 3.46
CA GLY A 127 -7.43 -7.58 3.87
C GLY A 127 -7.49 -7.75 5.39
N LEU A 128 -6.53 -7.15 6.11
CA LEU A 128 -6.53 -7.15 7.58
C LEU A 128 -7.74 -6.41 8.15
N LEU A 129 -8.10 -5.26 7.59
CA LEU A 129 -9.28 -4.50 8.01
C LEU A 129 -10.55 -5.34 7.87
N GLN A 130 -10.70 -6.07 6.77
CA GLN A 130 -11.85 -6.95 6.56
C GLN A 130 -11.89 -8.14 7.54
N ALA A 131 -10.73 -8.66 7.94
CA ALA A 131 -10.63 -9.77 8.89
C ALA A 131 -10.75 -9.31 10.36
N HIS A 132 -10.24 -8.12 10.69
CA HIS A 132 -10.04 -7.62 12.06
C HIS A 132 -10.52 -6.17 12.19
N ARG A 133 -11.82 -5.96 11.90
CA ARG A 133 -12.43 -4.63 11.76
C ARG A 133 -12.12 -3.67 12.90
N ALA A 134 -12.37 -4.06 14.14
CA ALA A 134 -12.20 -3.20 15.31
C ALA A 134 -10.75 -2.72 15.54
N PRO A 135 -9.74 -3.61 15.75
CA PRO A 135 -8.38 -3.18 16.02
C PRO A 135 -7.75 -2.42 14.84
N VAL A 136 -7.97 -2.88 13.60
CA VAL A 136 -7.37 -2.21 12.43
C VAL A 136 -8.01 -0.83 12.21
N SER A 137 -9.32 -0.68 12.42
CA SER A 137 -9.96 0.65 12.34
C SER A 137 -9.41 1.62 13.39
N ALA A 138 -9.12 1.16 14.60
CA ALA A 138 -8.50 1.98 15.64
C ALA A 138 -7.10 2.45 15.21
N THR A 139 -6.25 1.54 14.70
CA THR A 139 -4.93 1.89 14.17
C THR A 139 -5.01 2.87 13.01
N LEU A 140 -5.93 2.68 12.05
CA LEU A 140 -6.05 3.57 10.89
C LEU A 140 -6.47 5.00 11.28
N ARG A 141 -7.29 5.16 12.32
CA ARG A 141 -7.65 6.48 12.89
C ARG A 141 -6.47 7.15 13.58
N LEU A 142 -5.60 6.39 14.23
CA LEU A 142 -4.35 6.92 14.78
C LEU A 142 -3.41 7.35 13.65
N TRP A 143 -3.22 6.47 12.65
CA TRP A 143 -2.37 6.72 11.50
C TRP A 143 -2.80 7.94 10.67
N SER A 144 -4.09 8.28 10.64
CA SER A 144 -4.55 9.48 9.90
C SER A 144 -4.07 10.80 10.49
N HIS A 145 -3.54 10.80 11.71
CA HIS A 145 -2.97 11.96 12.41
C HIS A 145 -1.44 11.89 12.55
N ASP A 146 -0.79 10.86 11.99
CA ASP A 146 0.64 10.63 12.17
C ASP A 146 1.49 11.76 11.54
N PRO A 147 2.61 12.17 12.17
CA PRO A 147 3.51 13.16 11.57
C PRO A 147 4.09 12.68 10.22
N ASP A 148 4.21 11.37 10.01
CA ASP A 148 4.65 10.79 8.74
C ASP A 148 3.52 10.79 7.70
N ARG A 149 3.74 11.52 6.61
CA ARG A 149 2.82 11.59 5.47
C ARG A 149 2.52 10.21 4.85
N TRP A 150 3.45 9.26 4.91
CA TRP A 150 3.27 7.95 4.30
C TRP A 150 2.36 7.06 5.12
N ILE A 151 2.41 7.19 6.45
CA ILE A 151 1.47 6.54 7.37
C ILE A 151 0.07 7.12 7.20
N ARG A 152 -0.05 8.45 7.12
CA ARG A 152 -1.33 9.10 6.79
C ARG A 152 -1.86 8.64 5.44
N ARG A 153 -1.01 8.57 4.41
CA ARG A 153 -1.39 8.04 3.09
C ARG A 153 -1.92 6.61 3.18
N ALA A 154 -1.23 5.72 3.88
CA ALA A 154 -1.65 4.33 4.05
C ALA A 154 -3.03 4.23 4.75
N SER A 155 -3.31 5.11 5.72
CA SER A 155 -4.63 5.17 6.35
C SER A 155 -5.74 5.52 5.34
N ILE A 156 -5.50 6.51 4.48
CA ILE A 156 -6.45 6.98 3.46
C ILE A 156 -6.69 5.94 2.37
N THR A 157 -5.66 5.21 1.96
CA THR A 157 -5.73 4.20 0.88
C THR A 157 -6.08 2.79 1.39
N SER A 158 -6.29 2.62 2.69
CA SER A 158 -6.54 1.32 3.33
C SER A 158 -7.77 0.55 2.82
N GLN A 159 -8.74 1.25 2.21
CA GLN A 159 -10.01 0.64 1.76
C GLN A 159 -10.15 0.53 0.24
N LEU A 160 -9.11 0.82 -0.55
CA LEU A 160 -9.18 0.87 -2.02
C LEU A 160 -9.78 -0.39 -2.68
N ARG A 161 -9.65 -1.57 -2.05
CA ARG A 161 -10.15 -2.84 -2.60
C ARG A 161 -11.45 -3.34 -1.95
N ALA A 162 -12.02 -2.59 -1.00
CA ALA A 162 -13.17 -3.02 -0.21
C ALA A 162 -14.49 -2.97 -0.98
N LYS A 163 -14.62 -2.11 -2.01
CA LYS A 163 -15.83 -1.98 -2.83
C LYS A 163 -17.08 -1.78 -1.95
N LYS A 164 -18.05 -2.71 -1.98
CA LYS A 164 -19.28 -2.69 -1.19
C LYS A 164 -19.03 -2.84 0.33
N ASP A 165 -17.88 -3.37 0.70
CA ASP A 165 -17.49 -3.63 2.10
C ASP A 165 -16.74 -2.44 2.72
N THR A 166 -16.64 -1.31 2.00
CA THR A 166 -16.06 -0.05 2.48
C THR A 166 -16.84 0.47 3.68
N ASP A 167 -16.15 0.71 4.79
CA ASP A 167 -16.68 1.46 5.92
C ASP A 167 -16.55 2.96 5.62
N THR A 168 -17.69 3.59 5.30
CA THR A 168 -17.74 5.02 4.99
C THR A 168 -17.44 5.91 6.18
N ALA A 169 -17.73 5.47 7.41
CA ALA A 169 -17.43 6.24 8.61
C ALA A 169 -15.93 6.25 8.88
N LEU A 170 -15.25 5.11 8.69
CA LEU A 170 -13.80 5.05 8.73
C LEU A 170 -13.17 5.85 7.58
N LEU A 171 -13.68 5.72 6.36
CA LEU A 171 -13.17 6.43 5.19
C LEU A 171 -13.21 7.95 5.40
N ALA A 172 -14.34 8.48 5.88
CA ALA A 172 -14.46 9.88 6.25
C ALA A 172 -13.45 10.26 7.34
N ALA A 173 -13.38 9.48 8.42
CA ALA A 173 -12.55 9.79 9.57
C ALA A 173 -11.04 9.81 9.27
N VAL A 174 -10.55 9.03 8.32
CA VAL A 174 -9.12 9.06 7.93
C VAL A 174 -8.83 10.17 6.91
N ILE A 175 -9.83 10.62 6.14
CA ILE A 175 -9.68 11.70 5.17
C ILE A 175 -9.79 13.08 5.82
N GLU A 176 -10.75 13.28 6.70
CA GLU A 176 -11.11 14.59 7.25
C GLU A 176 -9.94 15.34 7.91
N PRO A 177 -9.08 14.71 8.73
CA PRO A 177 -7.90 15.36 9.32
C PRO A 177 -6.87 15.84 8.27
N ASN A 178 -6.95 15.32 7.05
CA ASN A 178 -5.96 15.51 5.99
C ASN A 178 -6.44 16.44 4.86
N LEU A 179 -7.68 16.95 4.93
CA LEU A 179 -8.29 17.74 3.85
C LEU A 179 -7.49 19.02 3.50
N ALA A 180 -7.04 19.72 4.53
CA ALA A 180 -6.29 20.98 4.40
C ALA A 180 -4.80 20.79 4.07
N ASP A 181 -4.30 19.55 4.07
CA ASP A 181 -2.89 19.27 3.83
C ASP A 181 -2.47 19.77 2.43
N ARG A 182 -1.29 20.38 2.36
CA ARG A 182 -0.71 20.93 1.12
C ARG A 182 0.12 19.91 0.36
N GLU A 183 0.49 18.81 1.00
CA GLU A 183 1.33 17.76 0.47
C GLU A 183 0.67 17.04 -0.71
N PHE A 184 1.41 16.95 -1.82
CA PHE A 184 0.89 16.42 -3.08
C PHE A 184 0.39 14.98 -2.95
N PHE A 185 1.18 14.13 -2.28
CA PHE A 185 0.84 12.70 -2.14
C PHE A 185 -0.38 12.47 -1.24
N ILE A 186 -0.61 13.31 -0.23
CA ILE A 186 -1.83 13.23 0.60
C ILE A 186 -3.05 13.63 -0.24
N ARG A 187 -2.97 14.75 -0.97
CA ARG A 187 -4.07 15.21 -1.84
C ARG A 187 -4.44 14.18 -2.90
N LYS A 188 -3.44 13.52 -3.49
CA LYS A 188 -3.64 12.40 -4.44
C LYS A 188 -4.25 11.18 -3.78
N ALA A 189 -3.86 10.84 -2.55
CA ALA A 189 -4.44 9.72 -1.80
C ALA A 189 -5.93 9.94 -1.56
N ILE A 190 -6.33 11.13 -1.07
CA ILE A 190 -7.74 11.49 -0.84
C ILE A 190 -8.55 11.35 -2.13
N GLY A 191 -8.08 11.99 -3.21
CA GLY A 191 -8.76 11.93 -4.50
C GLY A 191 -8.87 10.52 -5.06
N TRP A 192 -7.85 9.68 -4.87
CA TRP A 192 -7.87 8.29 -5.31
C TRP A 192 -8.80 7.42 -4.48
N ALA A 193 -8.77 7.51 -3.16
CA ALA A 193 -9.66 6.77 -2.27
C ALA A 193 -11.13 7.05 -2.58
N LEU A 194 -11.48 8.33 -2.74
CA LEU A 194 -12.83 8.75 -3.11
C LEU A 194 -13.21 8.30 -4.52
N ARG A 195 -12.32 8.46 -5.52
CA ARG A 195 -12.59 7.98 -6.89
C ARG A 195 -12.83 6.48 -6.93
N GLU A 196 -12.01 5.71 -6.24
CA GLU A 196 -12.11 4.26 -6.22
C GLU A 196 -13.43 3.82 -5.59
N TYR A 197 -13.82 4.43 -4.46
CA TYR A 197 -15.10 4.16 -3.85
C TYR A 197 -16.29 4.67 -4.68
N GLY A 198 -16.10 5.76 -5.44
CA GLY A 198 -17.10 6.33 -6.35
C GLY A 198 -17.56 5.37 -7.45
N LYS A 199 -16.73 4.38 -7.82
CA LYS A 199 -17.14 3.28 -8.71
C LYS A 199 -18.21 2.38 -8.10
N THR A 200 -18.34 2.36 -6.76
CA THR A 200 -19.32 1.56 -6.01
C THR A 200 -20.48 2.43 -5.52
N ALA A 201 -20.18 3.59 -4.92
CA ALA A 201 -21.17 4.46 -4.29
C ALA A 201 -20.98 5.93 -4.73
N PRO A 202 -21.29 6.27 -6.00
CA PRO A 202 -21.02 7.61 -6.55
C PRO A 202 -21.75 8.72 -5.78
N LYS A 203 -23.03 8.53 -5.43
CA LYS A 203 -23.82 9.50 -4.66
C LYS A 203 -23.23 9.82 -3.29
N TRP A 204 -22.62 8.83 -2.63
CA TRP A 204 -21.96 9.05 -1.34
C TRP A 204 -20.73 9.94 -1.52
N VAL A 205 -19.94 9.70 -2.56
CA VAL A 205 -18.74 10.50 -2.87
C VAL A 205 -19.12 11.92 -3.27
N GLU A 206 -20.15 12.11 -4.09
CA GLU A 206 -20.68 13.44 -4.42
C GLU A 206 -21.09 14.21 -3.16
N ALA A 207 -21.88 13.59 -2.28
CA ALA A 207 -22.33 14.22 -1.04
C ALA A 207 -21.15 14.52 -0.09
N PHE A 208 -20.16 13.64 -0.01
CA PHE A 208 -18.95 13.87 0.78
C PHE A 208 -18.15 15.06 0.23
N VAL A 209 -17.92 15.11 -1.10
CA VAL A 209 -17.17 16.19 -1.76
C VAL A 209 -17.94 17.51 -1.69
N ALA A 210 -19.26 17.52 -1.81
CA ALA A 210 -20.07 18.72 -1.65
C ALA A 210 -19.95 19.29 -0.22
N ARG A 211 -20.06 18.42 0.79
CA ARG A 211 -19.95 18.83 2.20
C ARG A 211 -18.55 19.31 2.58
N GLN A 212 -17.52 18.57 2.16
CA GLN A 212 -16.12 18.86 2.51
C GLN A 212 -15.41 19.80 1.51
N GLY A 213 -16.11 20.18 0.44
CA GLY A 213 -15.57 20.93 -0.70
C GLY A 213 -14.72 22.15 -0.34
N PRO A 214 -15.14 23.02 0.61
CA PRO A 214 -14.37 24.18 1.04
C PRO A 214 -13.00 23.84 1.64
N ALA A 215 -12.89 22.72 2.34
CA ALA A 215 -11.64 22.27 2.97
C ALA A 215 -10.76 21.44 2.02
N MET A 216 -11.33 20.87 0.96
CA MET A 216 -10.59 20.03 0.00
C MET A 216 -9.68 20.85 -0.92
N SER A 217 -8.57 20.26 -1.34
CA SER A 217 -7.80 20.81 -2.47
C SER A 217 -8.53 20.63 -3.80
N ALA A 218 -8.31 21.56 -4.75
CA ALA A 218 -8.86 21.45 -6.10
C ALA A 218 -8.42 20.15 -6.81
N LEU A 219 -7.18 19.70 -6.56
CA LEU A 219 -6.67 18.42 -7.05
C LEU A 219 -7.49 17.24 -6.52
N SER A 220 -7.71 17.17 -5.21
CA SER A 220 -8.45 16.09 -4.57
C SER A 220 -9.89 16.03 -5.07
N ARG A 221 -10.58 17.17 -5.19
CA ARG A 221 -11.95 17.24 -5.74
C ARG A 221 -12.02 16.72 -7.17
N ARG A 222 -11.15 17.24 -8.05
CA ARG A 222 -11.10 16.82 -9.46
C ARG A 222 -10.81 15.33 -9.61
N GLU A 223 -9.89 14.81 -8.81
CA GLU A 223 -9.54 13.39 -8.83
C GLU A 223 -10.68 12.51 -8.31
N ALA A 224 -11.37 12.93 -7.25
CA ALA A 224 -12.48 12.21 -6.61
C ALA A 224 -13.70 12.07 -7.54
N LEU A 225 -14.07 13.15 -8.23
CA LEU A 225 -15.25 13.19 -9.11
C LEU A 225 -14.96 12.68 -10.53
N ARG A 226 -13.73 12.28 -10.85
CA ARG A 226 -13.40 11.77 -12.19
C ARG A 226 -14.17 10.48 -12.46
N GLY A 227 -14.99 10.49 -13.51
CA GLY A 227 -15.78 9.33 -13.94
C GLY A 227 -17.12 9.17 -13.24
N ILE A 228 -17.43 10.06 -12.28
CA ILE A 228 -18.79 10.26 -11.77
C ILE A 228 -19.37 11.36 -12.66
N ALA A 229 -20.36 11.04 -13.48
CA ALA A 229 -20.96 12.02 -14.39
C ALA A 229 -21.47 13.23 -13.59
N ALA A 230 -21.12 14.44 -14.00
CA ALA A 230 -21.63 15.64 -13.34
C ALA A 230 -23.16 15.66 -13.48
N VAL A 231 -23.89 15.58 -12.37
CA VAL A 231 -25.29 15.97 -12.35
C VAL A 231 -25.33 17.47 -12.69
N PRO A 232 -26.04 17.89 -13.76
CA PRO A 232 -26.15 19.31 -14.04
C PRO A 232 -26.79 20.01 -12.85
N ALA A 233 -26.29 21.21 -12.49
CA ALA A 233 -26.92 22.04 -11.48
C ALA A 233 -28.39 22.29 -11.88
N PRO A 234 -29.36 22.21 -10.95
CA PRO A 234 -30.72 22.62 -11.25
C PRO A 234 -30.71 24.10 -11.67
N GLN A 235 -31.38 24.39 -12.78
CA GLN A 235 -31.64 25.75 -13.27
C GLN A 235 -32.55 26.51 -12.29
#